data_AF-A0A537XPV9-F1
#
_entry.id   AF-A0A537XPV9-F1
#
_cell.length_a   1.000
_cell.length_b   1.000
_cell.length_c   1.000
_cell.angle_alpha   90.00
_cell.angle_beta   90.00
_cell.angle_gamma   90.00
#
_symmetry.space_group_name_H-M   'P 1'
#
loop_
_entity.id
_entity.type
_entity.pdbx_description
1 polymer ?
#
loop_
_entity_poly.entity_id
_entity_poly.type
_entity_poly.pdbx_seq_one_letter_code
_entity_poly.pdbx_strand_id
1 'polypeptide(L)' 'TRANGGVGLGLYIAKLLVESMAGRMWVRSDSGRGSTFSFSLPLAQVASAEPPVMTPAR' A
#
# COMPACT_ATOMS: atom_id res chain seq x y z
N THR A 1 -0.34 29.95 -18.10
CA THR A 1 -0.81 29.16 -16.96
C THR A 1 -1.09 27.75 -17.44
N ARG A 2 -0.37 26.72 -16.97
CA ARG A 2 -0.56 25.36 -17.49
C ARG A 2 -1.84 24.78 -16.86
N ALA A 3 -2.93 24.78 -17.63
CA ALA A 3 -4.26 24.33 -17.26
C ALA A 3 -4.42 22.79 -17.33
N ASN A 4 -3.42 22.05 -16.86
CA ASN A 4 -3.48 20.59 -16.79
C ASN A 4 -3.27 20.17 -15.33
N GLY A 5 -4.06 20.74 -14.43
CA GLY A 5 -4.26 20.13 -13.12
C GLY A 5 -4.94 18.80 -13.39
N GLY A 6 -4.20 17.69 -13.29
CA GLY A 6 -4.78 16.35 -13.41
C GLY A 6 -6.02 16.28 -12.52
N VAL A 7 -7.04 15.56 -12.94
CA VAL A 7 -8.38 15.44 -12.32
C VAL A 7 -8.40 14.93 -10.87
N GLY A 8 -7.25 14.85 -10.19
CA GLY A 8 -7.10 14.29 -8.85
C GLY A 8 -7.11 12.76 -8.84
N LEU A 9 -7.09 12.11 -10.01
CA LEU A 9 -7.22 10.66 -10.14
C LEU A 9 -6.09 9.89 -9.46
N GLY A 10 -4.86 10.42 -9.44
CA GLY A 10 -3.70 9.67 -8.92
C GLY A 10 -3.88 9.25 -7.46
N LEU A 11 -4.33 10.18 -6.61
CA LEU A 11 -4.53 9.88 -5.19
C LEU A 11 -5.80 9.03 -4.95
N TYR A 12 -6.81 9.22 -5.80
CA TYR A 12 -8.02 8.39 -5.77
C TYR A 12 -7.72 6.93 -6.11
N ILE A 13 -6.95 6.68 -7.18
CA ILE A 13 -6.51 5.34 -7.57
C ILE A 13 -5.63 4.72 -6.47
N ALA A 14 -4.70 5.50 -5.91
CA ALA A 14 -3.85 5.02 -4.82
C ALA A 14 -4.67 4.59 -3.59
N LYS A 15 -5.71 5.35 -3.24
CA LYS A 15 -6.63 4.99 -2.15
C LYS A 15 -7.38 3.69 -2.46
N LEU A 16 -7.94 3.55 -3.67
CA LEU A 16 -8.64 2.34 -4.08
C LEU A 16 -7.75 1.09 -4.01
N LEU A 17 -6.50 1.20 -4.46
CA LEU A 17 -5.52 0.11 -4.39
C LEU A 17 -5.23 -0.29 -2.95
N VAL A 18 -4.94 0.70 -2.08
CA VAL A 18 -4.65 0.44 -0.67
C VAL A 18 -5.85 -0.21 0.02
N GLU A 19 -7.07 0.26 -0.21
CA GLU A 19 -8.29 -0.32 0.36
C GLU A 19 -8.55 -1.74 -0.17
N SER A 20 -8.32 -1.99 -1.47
CA SER A 20 -8.41 -3.33 -2.06
C SER A 20 -7.41 -4.32 -1.46
N MET A 21 -6.28 -3.83 -0.95
CA MET A 21 -5.25 -4.62 -0.26
C MET A 21 -5.52 -4.74 1.25
N ALA A 22 -6.74 -4.42 1.72
CA ALA A 22 -7.11 -4.35 3.13
C ALA A 22 -6.20 -3.41 3.97
N GLY A 23 -5.66 -2.39 3.31
CA GLY A 23 -4.84 -1.35 3.92
C GLY A 23 -5.63 -0.13 4.37
N ARG A 24 -4.89 0.90 4.78
CA ARG A 24 -5.42 2.21 5.16
C ARG A 24 -4.55 3.32 4.61
N MET A 25 -5.15 4.42 4.17
CA MET A 25 -4.44 5.64 3.71
C MET A 25 -4.99 6.87 4.46
N TRP A 26 -4.12 7.82 4.79
CA TRP A 26 -4.48 9.09 5.44
C TRP A 26 -3.55 10.23 5.00
N VAL A 27 -3.94 11.46 5.33
CA VAL A 27 -3.17 12.66 5.01
C VAL A 27 -2.93 13.49 6.27
N ARG A 28 -1.74 14.04 6.39
CA ARG A 28 -1.41 15.10 7.33
C ARG A 28 -1.03 16.33 6.53
N SER A 29 -1.81 17.40 6.65
CA SER A 29 -1.55 18.67 5.96
C SER A 29 -1.49 19.80 6.98
N ASP A 30 -0.56 20.72 6.76
CA ASP A 30 -0.40 21.92 7.57
C ASP A 30 -0.28 23.11 6.62
N SER A 31 -1.14 24.11 6.81
CA SER A 31 -1.30 25.24 5.90
C SER A 31 0.03 25.97 5.70
N GLY A 32 0.47 26.09 4.44
CA GLY A 32 1.75 26.71 4.11
C GLY A 32 2.98 25.83 4.30
N ARG A 33 2.83 24.60 4.80
CA ARG A 33 3.94 23.61 4.96
C ARG A 33 3.82 22.39 4.04
N GLY A 34 2.70 22.28 3.33
CA GLY A 34 2.43 21.19 2.40
C GLY A 34 1.66 20.03 3.03
N SER A 35 1.64 18.89 2.33
CA SER A 35 0.85 17.70 2.71
C SER A 35 1.70 16.44 2.63
N THR A 36 1.59 15.58 3.63
CA THR A 36 2.14 14.23 3.66
C THR A 36 1.02 13.21 3.54
N PHE A 37 1.09 12.33 2.55
CA PHE A 37 0.17 11.23 2.34
C PHE A 37 0.84 9.93 2.80
N SER A 38 0.18 9.16 3.64
CA SER A 38 0.72 7.95 4.25
C SER A 38 -0.25 6.79 4.09
N PHE A 39 0.27 5.56 4.04
CA PHE A 39 -0.54 4.35 3.97
C PHE A 39 0.09 3.19 4.73
N SER A 40 -0.71 2.20 5.07
CA SER A 40 -0.30 0.94 5.69
C SER A 40 -0.98 -0.23 4.99
N LEU A 41 -0.26 -1.34 4.83
CA LEU A 41 -0.75 -2.59 4.25
C LEU A 41 -0.51 -3.73 5.24
N PRO A 42 -1.40 -4.74 5.30
CA PRO A 42 -1.09 -5.98 6.02
C PRO A 42 0.11 -6.67 5.35
N LEU A 43 1.00 -7.24 6.17
CA LEU A 43 2.08 -8.08 5.65
C LEU A 43 1.49 -9.34 5.02
N ALA A 44 2.07 -9.76 3.89
CA ALA A 44 1.72 -11.05 3.31
C ALA A 44 2.05 -12.15 4.32
N GLN A 45 1.09 -13.04 4.58
CA GLN A 45 1.36 -14.25 5.35
C GLN A 45 2.29 -15.13 4.52
N VAL A 46 3.59 -15.09 4.85
CA VAL A 46 4.53 -16.09 4.35
C VAL A 46 4.12 -17.37 5.04
N ALA A 47 3.54 -18.31 4.28
CA ALA A 47 3.31 -19.66 4.78
C ALA A 47 4.66 -20.13 5.34
N SER A 48 4.70 -20.43 6.63
CA SER A 48 5.87 -20.96 7.30
C SER A 48 6.40 -22.10 6.43
N ALA A 49 7.55 -21.90 5.80
CA ALA A 49 8.17 -22.94 5.00
C ALA A 49 8.59 -24.02 5.99
N GLU A 50 7.74 -25.03 6.18
CA GLU A 50 8.17 -26.27 6.81
C GLU A 50 9.31 -26.81 5.94
N PRO A 51 10.54 -26.94 6.48
CA PRO A 51 11.63 -27.46 5.69
C PRO A 51 11.23 -28.85 5.18
N PRO A 52 11.49 -29.18 3.90
CA PRO A 52 11.09 -30.45 3.35
C PRO A 52 11.69 -31.57 4.20
N VAL A 53 10.82 -32.32 4.89
CA VAL A 53 11.22 -33.49 5.66
C VAL A 53 11.74 -34.52 4.67
N MET A 54 13.05 -34.53 4.46
CA MET A 54 13.73 -35.49 3.62
C MET A 54 13.75 -36.82 4.38
N THR A 55 12.70 -37.63 4.21
CA THR A 55 12.65 -38.97 4.79
C THR A 55 13.57 -39.86 3.94
N PRO A 56 14.64 -40.45 4.51
CA PRO A 56 15.46 -41.39 3.75
C PRO A 56 14.64 -42.63 3.42
N ALA A 57 14.56 -42.97 2.12
CA ALA A 57 13.96 -44.21 1.65
C ALA A 57 14.79 -45.40 2.17
N ARG A 58 14.11 -46.37 2.79
CA ARG A 58 14.70 -47.62 3.27
C ARG A 58 14.95 -48.59 2.13
#